data_AF-A0A1F4CJB2-F1
#
_entry.id   AF-A0A1F4CJB2-F1
#
_cell.length_a   1.000
_cell.length_b   1.000
_cell.length_c   1.000
_cell.angle_alpha   90.00
_cell.angle_beta   90.00
_cell.angle_gamma   90.00
#
_symmetry.space_group_name_H-M   'P 1'
#
loop_
_entity.id
_entity.type
_entity.pdbx_description
1 polymer ?
#
loop_
_entity_poly.entity_id
_entity_poly.type
_entity_poly.pdbx_seq_one_letter_code
_entity_poly.pdbx_strand_id
1 'polypeptide(L)'
;MATGKSGAAAGALPMKTETGIYATMRDGTRIALRIYRPDAEGEFPALFAASPYQYETDDLPHSSLFLWREVGPVAWYVGHGYCYVHADVRGTGNSGGSYGFLDRAEQQDYYELVEWIARQPWCTGKVGGIGQSYYAWSQWYMGIVNPPHLACIAPYDGAVDLYRGVTYHGGIYCEFLPWWYTMVRANNLHRAANAPAGREMLPDHAWEFIRHQTYDDWWRERTPFERLAEIRVPVYSIGHWGKVGLHLSGNIVGYEEVKSPKKLYVTGAKDVFEAHELFDTIAFHEQELKPFYDHYLKGIDTGWERRPNVRLHVRQANRVRESNDWPLKEARSTSWYLHKGPSGSVTSLNDGTLSTAAPKDGAPGDATTSYAYPDPKWKLGVVSVGQFGPDPVARVLTFTTAPLEDDLEISGPIVLQLYGASSATDTDFFVKLADQFPQAREERSAGRQPMAVNVSKGWLRASHREKDAARSTDWRPYYTHGNPQPIEPGRVYRYDIEVNPASYLFQKGHRIRLEIVNGDSPLTDAIFTHQYMYYKVGEDTFHHSKDCPSRLILPVVPKAK
;
A
#
# COMPACT_ATOMS: atom_id res chain seq x y z
N MET A 1 -40.82 -30.89 22.79
CA MET A 1 -40.31 -30.63 24.15
C MET A 1 -39.01 -29.85 24.03
N ALA A 2 -38.89 -28.76 24.80
CA ALA A 2 -37.68 -28.03 25.22
C ALA A 2 -36.65 -27.64 24.13
N THR A 3 -36.74 -26.42 23.54
CA THR A 3 -36.05 -25.19 23.98
C THR A 3 -34.51 -25.22 23.93
N GLY A 4 -33.94 -24.64 22.88
CA GLY A 4 -32.63 -23.99 22.92
C GLY A 4 -32.82 -22.54 22.46
N LYS A 5 -32.93 -21.61 23.40
CA LYS A 5 -33.07 -20.17 23.14
C LYS A 5 -31.83 -19.70 22.36
N SER A 6 -32.02 -19.35 21.10
CA SER A 6 -31.10 -18.45 20.39
C SER A 6 -31.00 -17.17 21.22
N GLY A 7 -29.79 -16.79 21.62
CA GLY A 7 -29.54 -15.53 22.31
C GLY A 7 -30.22 -14.39 21.56
N ALA A 8 -31.08 -13.66 22.25
CA ALA A 8 -31.76 -12.49 21.71
C ALA A 8 -30.70 -11.53 21.17
N ALA A 9 -30.83 -11.13 19.90
CA ALA A 9 -30.16 -9.95 19.40
C ALA A 9 -30.61 -8.78 20.29
N ALA A 10 -29.72 -8.28 21.15
CA ALA A 10 -29.93 -7.02 21.82
C ALA A 10 -30.18 -5.98 20.72
N GLY A 11 -31.32 -5.27 20.79
CA GLY A 11 -31.64 -4.24 19.81
C GLY A 11 -30.51 -3.22 19.72
N ALA A 12 -30.23 -2.73 18.51
CA ALA A 12 -29.20 -1.71 18.31
C ALA A 12 -29.48 -0.50 19.21
N LEU A 13 -28.47 -0.08 19.99
CA LEU A 13 -28.61 1.08 20.86
C LEU A 13 -28.81 2.35 20.02
N PRO A 14 -29.73 3.25 20.41
CA PRO A 14 -29.86 4.55 19.76
C PRO A 14 -28.55 5.34 19.88
N MET A 15 -28.24 6.16 18.88
CA MET A 15 -27.04 6.99 18.84
C MET A 15 -27.34 8.44 19.21
N LYS A 16 -26.49 9.01 20.06
CA LYS A 16 -26.39 10.45 20.29
C LYS A 16 -25.10 10.99 19.67
N THR A 17 -25.21 12.12 18.97
CA THR A 17 -24.08 12.84 18.37
C THR A 17 -23.80 14.12 19.17
N GLU A 18 -22.55 14.35 19.53
CA GLU A 18 -22.08 15.54 20.21
C GLU A 18 -21.05 16.28 19.33
N THR A 19 -21.31 17.56 19.08
CA THR A 19 -20.48 18.44 18.25
C THR A 19 -20.01 19.65 19.06
N GLY A 20 -19.01 20.37 18.56
CA GLY A 20 -18.43 21.52 19.27
C GLY A 20 -17.62 21.13 20.51
N ILE A 21 -17.19 19.87 20.58
CA ILE A 21 -16.34 19.33 21.65
C ILE A 21 -14.88 19.60 21.28
N TYR A 22 -14.09 19.98 22.29
CA TYR A 22 -12.66 20.20 22.11
C TYR A 22 -11.87 19.57 23.26
N ALA A 23 -10.79 18.88 22.92
CA ALA A 23 -9.75 18.51 23.87
C ALA A 23 -8.62 19.55 23.81
N THR A 24 -8.21 20.06 24.96
CA THR A 24 -7.09 21.02 25.05
C THR A 24 -5.80 20.24 25.32
N MET A 25 -4.87 20.30 24.37
CA MET A 25 -3.54 19.69 24.48
C MET A 25 -2.67 20.46 25.47
N ARG A 26 -1.54 19.88 25.88
CA ARG A 26 -0.61 20.47 26.86
C ARG A 26 -0.09 21.85 26.48
N ASP A 27 -0.02 22.14 25.18
CA ASP A 27 0.47 23.42 24.64
C ASP A 27 -0.65 24.47 24.50
N GLY A 28 -1.86 24.15 24.96
CA GLY A 28 -3.05 25.00 24.87
C GLY A 28 -3.81 24.88 23.55
N THR A 29 -3.31 24.10 22.58
CA THR A 29 -4.01 23.88 21.31
C THR A 29 -5.29 23.09 21.55
N ARG A 30 -6.40 23.57 20.97
CA ARG A 30 -7.71 22.92 21.06
C ARG A 30 -7.91 22.05 19.83
N ILE A 31 -8.00 20.75 20.03
CA ILE A 31 -8.33 19.76 18.99
C ILE A 31 -9.83 19.53 19.01
N ALA A 32 -10.48 19.74 17.87
CA ALA A 32 -11.91 19.57 17.67
C ALA A 32 -12.28 18.10 17.52
N LEU A 33 -13.37 17.71 18.17
CA LEU A 33 -13.87 16.35 18.21
C LEU A 33 -15.35 16.32 17.85
N ARG A 34 -15.74 15.27 17.13
CA ARG A 34 -17.12 14.81 17.06
C ARG A 34 -17.24 13.45 17.72
N ILE A 35 -18.22 13.32 18.60
CA ILE A 35 -18.42 12.11 19.41
C ILE A 35 -19.78 11.52 19.06
N TYR A 36 -19.78 10.26 18.67
CA TYR A 36 -20.98 9.45 18.49
C TYR A 36 -20.98 8.39 19.57
N ARG A 37 -22.03 8.30 20.37
CA ARG A 37 -22.08 7.35 21.48
C ARG A 37 -23.49 6.82 21.72
N PRO A 38 -23.64 5.68 22.41
CA PRO A 38 -24.94 5.17 22.74
C PRO A 38 -25.73 6.18 23.59
N ASP A 39 -26.99 6.39 23.25
CA ASP A 39 -27.96 7.13 24.08
C ASP A 39 -28.55 6.17 25.12
N ALA A 40 -27.66 5.69 26.00
CA ALA A 40 -27.96 4.74 27.06
C ALA A 40 -27.08 5.02 28.27
N GLU A 41 -27.53 4.61 29.45
CA GLU A 41 -26.73 4.66 30.68
C GLU A 41 -25.57 3.65 30.62
N GLY A 42 -24.45 4.01 31.25
CA GLY A 42 -23.27 3.16 31.38
C GLY A 42 -22.05 3.66 30.61
N GLU A 43 -20.97 2.91 30.73
CA GLU A 43 -19.70 3.14 30.06
C GLU A 43 -19.52 2.17 28.89
N PHE A 44 -18.97 2.66 27.80
CA PHE A 44 -18.70 1.90 26.59
C PHE A 44 -17.22 2.05 26.18
N PRO A 45 -16.58 1.05 25.55
CA PRO A 45 -15.28 1.25 24.93
C PRO A 45 -15.37 2.25 23.77
N ALA A 46 -14.29 2.96 23.50
CA ALA A 46 -14.22 3.94 22.43
C ALA A 46 -13.42 3.42 21.23
N LEU A 47 -13.89 3.72 20.03
CA LEU A 47 -13.12 3.66 18.79
C LEU A 47 -12.68 5.09 18.44
N PHE A 48 -11.41 5.26 18.09
CA PHE A 48 -10.80 6.56 17.83
C PHE A 48 -10.26 6.62 16.40
N ALA A 49 -10.73 7.63 15.67
CA ALA A 49 -10.32 7.96 14.32
C ALA A 49 -9.80 9.41 14.30
N ALA A 50 -8.65 9.64 13.65
CA ALA A 50 -8.09 10.98 13.49
C ALA A 50 -7.60 11.18 12.04
N SER A 51 -7.95 12.29 11.42
CA SER A 51 -7.47 12.63 10.06
C SER A 51 -7.53 14.13 9.77
N PRO A 52 -6.96 14.58 8.64
CA PRO A 52 -7.14 15.95 8.15
C PRO A 52 -8.40 16.15 7.29
N TYR A 53 -9.31 15.17 7.23
CA TYR A 53 -10.43 15.12 6.27
C TYR A 53 -11.76 15.69 6.76
N GLN A 54 -11.78 16.26 7.98
CA GLN A 54 -12.95 16.90 8.60
C GLN A 54 -14.06 15.94 9.00
N TYR A 55 -14.37 15.87 10.29
CA TYR A 55 -15.49 15.06 10.80
C TYR A 55 -16.86 15.53 10.28
N GLU A 56 -16.98 16.74 9.72
CA GLU A 56 -18.20 17.19 9.05
C GLU A 56 -18.59 16.31 7.85
N THR A 57 -17.63 15.57 7.29
CA THR A 57 -17.86 14.71 6.14
C THR A 57 -18.44 13.34 6.51
N ASP A 58 -18.50 13.00 7.81
CA ASP A 58 -18.93 11.68 8.28
C ASP A 58 -20.36 11.30 7.87
N ASP A 59 -21.24 12.31 7.74
CA ASP A 59 -22.65 12.17 7.40
C ASP A 59 -22.91 12.04 5.89
N LEU A 60 -21.87 12.21 5.06
CA LEU A 60 -21.98 12.09 3.61
C LEU A 60 -21.94 10.63 3.17
N PRO A 61 -22.62 10.27 2.06
CA PRO A 61 -22.53 8.93 1.52
C PRO A 61 -21.11 8.66 1.04
N HIS A 62 -20.64 7.47 1.35
CA HIS A 62 -19.48 6.91 0.69
C HIS A 62 -19.69 6.82 -0.82
N SER A 63 -18.78 7.41 -1.58
CA SER A 63 -18.73 7.26 -3.03
C SER A 63 -17.41 7.81 -3.56
N SER A 64 -17.14 7.62 -4.85
CA SER A 64 -15.98 8.23 -5.53
C SER A 64 -15.91 9.75 -5.41
N LEU A 65 -17.01 10.43 -5.09
CA LEU A 65 -17.05 11.88 -4.83
C LEU A 65 -16.50 12.24 -3.45
N PHE A 66 -16.58 11.34 -2.48
CA PHE A 66 -16.18 11.54 -1.07
C PHE A 66 -15.19 10.46 -0.64
N LEU A 67 -14.19 10.18 -1.49
CA LEU A 67 -13.20 9.12 -1.29
C LEU A 67 -12.42 9.23 0.03
N TRP A 68 -12.39 10.40 0.66
CA TRP A 68 -11.68 10.65 1.92
C TRP A 68 -12.53 10.37 3.18
N ARG A 69 -13.81 10.00 3.00
CA ARG A 69 -14.69 9.54 4.07
C ARG A 69 -14.31 8.10 4.44
N GLU A 70 -13.28 7.94 5.25
CA GLU A 70 -12.59 6.67 5.53
C GLU A 70 -12.79 6.18 6.99
N VAL A 71 -14.01 6.38 7.51
CA VAL A 71 -14.39 6.16 8.93
C VAL A 71 -15.26 4.92 9.16
N GLY A 72 -15.70 4.22 8.12
CA GLY A 72 -16.55 3.02 8.24
C GLY A 72 -17.97 3.31 8.78
N PRO A 73 -18.73 2.29 9.20
CA PRO A 73 -20.14 2.42 9.57
C PRO A 73 -20.30 2.87 11.04
N VAL A 74 -20.05 4.16 11.31
CA VAL A 74 -20.09 4.79 12.65
C VAL A 74 -21.35 4.41 13.45
N ALA A 75 -22.54 4.62 12.89
CA ALA A 75 -23.81 4.34 13.57
C ALA A 75 -23.98 2.85 13.93
N TRP A 76 -23.43 1.94 13.12
CA TRP A 76 -23.49 0.51 13.39
C TRP A 76 -22.64 0.14 14.60
N TYR A 77 -21.42 0.69 14.73
CA TYR A 77 -20.61 0.47 15.94
C TYR A 77 -21.27 1.03 17.18
N VAL A 78 -21.87 2.23 17.10
CA VAL A 78 -22.62 2.81 18.22
C VAL A 78 -23.77 1.91 18.65
N GLY A 79 -24.55 1.41 17.68
CA GLY A 79 -25.63 0.45 17.94
C GLY A 79 -25.16 -0.84 18.61
N HIS A 80 -23.88 -1.21 18.48
CA HIS A 80 -23.27 -2.36 19.12
C HIS A 80 -22.56 -2.03 20.44
N GLY A 81 -22.79 -0.85 21.04
CA GLY A 81 -22.23 -0.47 22.33
C GLY A 81 -20.75 -0.10 22.25
N TYR A 82 -20.41 0.75 21.28
CA TYR A 82 -19.14 1.45 21.20
C TYR A 82 -19.40 2.96 21.19
N CYS A 83 -18.54 3.74 21.83
CA CYS A 83 -18.40 5.14 21.47
C CYS A 83 -17.48 5.25 20.25
N TYR A 84 -17.70 6.23 19.38
CA TYR A 84 -16.87 6.54 18.23
C TYR A 84 -16.47 8.00 18.32
N VAL A 85 -15.17 8.28 18.34
CA VAL A 85 -14.62 9.62 18.43
C VAL A 85 -13.84 9.91 17.16
N HIS A 86 -14.22 10.96 16.46
CA HIS A 86 -13.49 11.47 15.30
C HIS A 86 -12.85 12.81 15.65
N ALA A 87 -11.52 12.90 15.53
CA ALA A 87 -10.76 14.14 15.65
C ALA A 87 -10.33 14.69 14.29
N ASP A 88 -10.49 16.00 14.12
CA ASP A 88 -9.73 16.73 13.11
C ASP A 88 -8.30 16.89 13.66
N VAL A 89 -7.27 16.44 12.93
CA VAL A 89 -5.89 16.60 13.41
C VAL A 89 -5.50 18.08 13.49
N ARG A 90 -4.47 18.38 14.28
CA ARG A 90 -3.97 19.74 14.51
C ARG A 90 -3.88 20.57 13.23
N GLY A 91 -4.41 21.79 13.26
CA GLY A 91 -4.38 22.73 12.14
C GLY A 91 -5.33 22.40 10.99
N THR A 92 -6.22 21.41 11.15
CA THR A 92 -7.22 21.03 10.14
C THR A 92 -8.64 21.12 10.71
N GLY A 93 -9.63 21.18 9.82
CA GLY A 93 -11.04 21.34 10.16
C GLY A 93 -11.27 22.43 11.19
N ASN A 94 -11.86 22.07 12.33
CA ASN A 94 -12.06 23.03 13.42
C ASN A 94 -10.91 23.05 14.44
N SER A 95 -9.93 22.15 14.35
CA SER A 95 -8.78 22.09 15.27
C SER A 95 -7.83 23.27 15.10
N GLY A 96 -7.42 23.85 16.23
CA GLY A 96 -6.43 24.92 16.29
C GLY A 96 -5.00 24.47 15.94
N GLY A 97 -4.06 25.41 16.00
CA GLY A 97 -2.65 25.15 15.70
C GLY A 97 -2.32 25.20 14.21
N SER A 98 -1.19 24.61 13.84
CA SER A 98 -0.69 24.52 12.47
C SER A 98 -0.51 23.05 12.09
N TYR A 99 -0.89 22.68 10.88
CA TYR A 99 -0.79 21.31 10.40
C TYR A 99 0.65 20.96 10.05
N GLY A 100 1.29 20.11 10.87
CA GLY A 100 2.69 19.72 10.71
C GLY A 100 2.94 18.46 9.88
N PHE A 101 1.87 17.79 9.44
CA PHE A 101 1.87 16.51 8.73
C PHE A 101 2.66 15.43 9.47
N LEU A 102 1.98 14.71 10.38
CA LEU A 102 2.51 13.56 11.12
C LEU A 102 3.80 13.86 11.90
N ASP A 103 4.02 15.14 12.24
CA ASP A 103 5.16 15.60 13.01
C ASP A 103 5.06 15.19 14.48
N ARG A 104 6.08 15.51 15.28
CA ARG A 104 6.07 15.19 16.71
C ARG A 104 4.89 15.81 17.47
N ALA A 105 4.38 16.97 17.06
CA ALA A 105 3.25 17.61 17.73
C ALA A 105 1.95 16.80 17.50
N GLU A 106 1.67 16.43 16.25
CA GLU A 106 0.52 15.58 15.92
C GLU A 106 0.63 14.19 16.58
N GLN A 107 1.83 13.60 16.61
CA GLN A 107 2.09 12.34 17.32
C GLN A 107 1.77 12.44 18.82
N GLN A 108 2.16 13.55 19.44
CA GLN A 108 1.88 13.81 20.85
C GLN A 108 0.38 14.06 21.10
N ASP A 109 -0.32 14.69 20.15
CA ASP A 109 -1.76 14.86 20.22
C ASP A 109 -2.48 13.50 20.24
N TYR A 110 -2.02 12.50 19.47
CA TYR A 110 -2.61 11.16 19.53
C TYR A 110 -2.53 10.53 20.92
N TYR A 111 -1.40 10.68 21.62
CA TYR A 111 -1.27 10.24 23.01
C TYR A 111 -2.30 10.94 23.90
N GLU A 112 -2.36 12.27 23.82
CA GLU A 112 -3.21 13.07 24.71
C GLU A 112 -4.70 12.87 24.44
N LEU A 113 -5.08 12.69 23.18
CA LEU A 113 -6.45 12.41 22.77
C LEU A 113 -6.92 11.05 23.27
N VAL A 114 -6.10 10.00 23.15
CA VAL A 114 -6.44 8.69 23.73
C VAL A 114 -6.67 8.79 25.24
N GLU A 115 -5.77 9.47 25.95
CA GLU A 115 -5.89 9.65 27.40
C GLU A 115 -7.07 10.55 27.78
N TRP A 116 -7.42 11.55 26.96
CA TRP A 116 -8.59 12.40 27.15
C TRP A 116 -9.89 11.61 26.96
N ILE A 117 -9.96 10.79 25.90
CA ILE A 117 -11.12 9.92 25.60
C ILE A 117 -11.34 8.93 26.74
N ALA A 118 -10.27 8.30 27.23
CA ALA A 118 -10.33 7.31 28.30
C ALA A 118 -10.87 7.85 29.63
N ARG A 119 -10.76 9.16 29.87
CA ARG A 119 -11.23 9.83 31.10
C ARG A 119 -12.67 10.33 31.01
N GLN A 120 -13.32 10.22 29.86
CA GLN A 120 -14.70 10.66 29.73
C GLN A 120 -15.64 9.75 30.53
N PRO A 121 -16.70 10.28 31.16
CA PRO A 121 -17.58 9.52 32.04
C PRO A 121 -18.39 8.42 31.34
N TRP A 122 -18.40 8.43 30.00
CA TRP A 122 -19.05 7.40 29.18
C TRP A 122 -18.06 6.34 28.67
N CYS A 123 -16.76 6.46 28.97
CA CYS A 123 -15.71 5.59 28.44
C CYS A 123 -15.28 4.58 29.51
N THR A 124 -15.16 3.30 29.12
CA THR A 124 -14.64 2.22 30.00
C THR A 124 -13.15 2.33 30.31
N GLY A 125 -12.47 3.38 29.82
CA GLY A 125 -11.01 3.50 29.84
C GLY A 125 -10.30 2.66 28.77
N LYS A 126 -11.02 1.99 27.86
CA LYS A 126 -10.43 1.25 26.72
C LYS A 126 -10.71 1.94 25.40
N VAL A 127 -9.63 2.32 24.70
CA VAL A 127 -9.68 2.98 23.40
C VAL A 127 -9.04 2.09 22.33
N GLY A 128 -9.71 1.89 21.21
CA GLY A 128 -9.16 1.22 20.03
C GLY A 128 -9.01 2.17 18.85
N GLY A 129 -7.96 2.04 18.05
CA GLY A 129 -7.82 2.78 16.80
C GLY A 129 -8.68 2.19 15.68
N ILE A 130 -9.22 3.04 14.79
CA ILE A 130 -9.99 2.63 13.60
C ILE A 130 -9.81 3.61 12.43
N GLY A 131 -10.02 3.11 11.20
CA GLY A 131 -10.13 3.90 9.97
C GLY A 131 -9.16 3.44 8.89
N GLN A 132 -9.35 3.98 7.69
CA GLN A 132 -8.55 3.68 6.49
C GLN A 132 -7.49 4.76 6.19
N SER A 133 -6.40 4.45 5.47
CA SER A 133 -5.49 5.46 4.88
C SER A 133 -4.86 6.38 5.94
N TYR A 134 -5.11 7.70 5.94
CA TYR A 134 -4.54 8.60 6.96
C TYR A 134 -4.97 8.18 8.38
N TYR A 135 -6.22 7.73 8.55
CA TYR A 135 -6.67 7.20 9.84
C TYR A 135 -5.85 5.98 10.25
N ALA A 136 -5.45 5.13 9.30
CA ALA A 136 -4.54 4.02 9.55
C ALA A 136 -3.09 4.46 9.82
N TRP A 137 -2.61 5.53 9.16
CA TRP A 137 -1.33 6.17 9.51
C TRP A 137 -1.35 6.65 10.96
N SER A 138 -2.39 7.39 11.36
CA SER A 138 -2.59 7.85 12.73
C SER A 138 -2.57 6.69 13.73
N GLN A 139 -3.19 5.56 13.41
CA GLN A 139 -3.16 4.36 14.27
C GLN A 139 -1.75 3.80 14.49
N TRP A 140 -0.90 3.76 13.46
CA TRP A 140 0.49 3.36 13.63
C TRP A 140 1.23 4.31 14.59
N TYR A 141 0.97 5.61 14.50
CA TYR A 141 1.54 6.59 15.43
C TYR A 141 0.96 6.50 16.85
N MET A 142 -0.34 6.26 17.00
CA MET A 142 -0.96 5.94 18.30
C MET A 142 -0.23 4.75 18.94
N GLY A 143 0.08 3.73 18.14
CA GLY A 143 0.83 2.55 18.59
C GLY A 143 2.24 2.88 19.10
N ILE A 144 3.03 3.68 18.38
CA ILE A 144 4.43 3.95 18.78
C ILE A 144 4.52 4.93 19.97
N VAL A 145 3.53 5.80 20.16
CA VAL A 145 3.49 6.70 21.33
C VAL A 145 2.93 6.03 22.58
N ASN A 146 2.35 4.82 22.44
CA ASN A 146 1.96 3.92 23.53
C ASN A 146 1.18 4.59 24.69
N PRO A 147 0.03 5.26 24.43
CA PRO A 147 -0.78 5.79 25.50
C PRO A 147 -1.38 4.65 26.34
N PRO A 148 -1.36 4.73 27.69
CA PRO A 148 -1.79 3.66 28.58
C PRO A 148 -3.18 3.07 28.31
N HIS A 149 -4.13 3.88 27.82
CA HIS A 149 -5.50 3.46 27.58
C HIS A 149 -5.79 2.99 26.14
N LEU A 150 -4.78 2.99 25.26
CA LEU A 150 -4.90 2.31 23.97
C LEU A 150 -4.85 0.80 24.20
N ALA A 151 -5.90 0.12 23.79
CA ALA A 151 -6.08 -1.30 24.01
C ALA A 151 -5.82 -2.14 22.75
N CYS A 152 -5.99 -1.59 21.55
CA CYS A 152 -5.70 -2.26 20.27
C CYS A 152 -5.73 -1.27 19.09
N ILE A 153 -5.11 -1.63 17.95
CA ILE A 153 -5.26 -0.90 16.68
C ILE A 153 -5.58 -1.85 15.52
N ALA A 154 -6.38 -1.41 14.55
CA ALA A 154 -6.60 -2.14 13.30
C ALA A 154 -6.35 -1.23 12.09
N PRO A 155 -5.08 -0.98 11.72
CA PRO A 155 -4.72 -0.16 10.57
C PRO A 155 -5.18 -0.82 9.27
N TYR A 156 -6.24 -0.27 8.66
CA TYR A 156 -6.78 -0.71 7.38
C TYR A 156 -6.18 0.14 6.25
N ASP A 157 -5.47 -0.50 5.32
CA ASP A 157 -4.84 0.16 4.16
C ASP A 157 -3.96 1.35 4.60
N GLY A 158 -2.91 1.08 5.39
CA GLY A 158 -2.09 2.10 6.05
C GLY A 158 -0.59 1.87 5.89
N ALA A 159 0.08 2.83 5.24
CA ALA A 159 1.53 2.85 5.10
C ALA A 159 2.26 3.07 6.46
N VAL A 160 3.48 2.55 6.59
CA VAL A 160 4.35 2.75 7.78
C VAL A 160 5.63 3.51 7.46
N ASP A 161 6.00 3.64 6.18
CA ASP A 161 7.15 4.40 5.71
C ASP A 161 6.69 5.27 4.54
N LEU A 162 6.53 6.57 4.79
CA LEU A 162 6.02 7.52 3.80
C LEU A 162 7.05 7.91 2.76
N TYR A 163 8.34 7.71 3.04
CA TYR A 163 9.38 7.86 2.02
C TYR A 163 9.29 6.70 1.04
N ARG A 164 9.47 5.45 1.51
CA ARG A 164 9.60 4.28 0.63
C ARG A 164 8.28 3.81 0.03
N GLY A 165 7.19 3.93 0.78
CA GLY A 165 5.89 3.35 0.43
C GLY A 165 4.96 4.29 -0.33
N VAL A 166 5.24 5.60 -0.34
CA VAL A 166 4.30 6.62 -0.82
C VAL A 166 4.98 7.67 -1.72
N THR A 167 6.04 8.33 -1.22
CA THR A 167 6.58 9.54 -1.87
C THR A 167 7.73 9.25 -2.82
N TYR A 168 8.59 8.29 -2.49
CA TYR A 168 9.77 7.91 -3.23
C TYR A 168 9.84 6.39 -3.41
N HIS A 169 9.21 5.86 -4.45
CA HIS A 169 9.28 4.43 -4.73
C HIS A 169 10.67 4.06 -5.27
N GLY A 170 11.43 3.30 -4.48
CA GLY A 170 12.80 2.93 -4.85
C GLY A 170 13.75 4.13 -5.01
N GLY A 171 13.43 5.27 -4.39
CA GLY A 171 14.16 6.54 -4.57
C GLY A 171 13.65 7.41 -5.73
N ILE A 172 12.57 7.01 -6.41
CA ILE A 172 11.97 7.76 -7.52
C ILE A 172 10.77 8.55 -7.00
N TYR A 173 10.77 9.87 -7.22
CA TYR A 173 9.70 10.76 -6.77
C TYR A 173 8.35 10.47 -7.43
N CYS A 174 7.33 10.23 -6.61
CA CYS A 174 5.93 9.99 -6.96
C CYS A 174 5.07 11.24 -6.69
N GLU A 175 4.11 11.51 -7.56
CA GLU A 175 3.27 12.73 -7.50
C GLU A 175 2.14 12.67 -6.46
N PHE A 176 1.84 11.48 -5.92
CA PHE A 176 0.66 11.26 -5.10
C PHE A 176 0.57 12.19 -3.88
N LEU A 177 1.62 12.26 -3.06
CA LEU A 177 1.55 12.95 -1.76
C LEU A 177 1.36 14.47 -1.88
N PRO A 178 2.07 15.20 -2.77
CA PRO A 178 1.75 16.60 -3.06
C PRO A 178 0.34 16.79 -3.61
N TRP A 179 -0.11 15.95 -4.56
CA TRP A 179 -1.47 16.03 -5.11
C TRP A 179 -2.52 15.87 -4.01
N TRP A 180 -2.36 14.84 -3.18
CA TRP A 180 -3.22 14.56 -2.03
C TRP A 180 -3.23 15.74 -1.05
N TYR A 181 -2.06 16.28 -0.71
CA TYR A 181 -1.95 17.39 0.22
C TYR A 181 -2.68 18.63 -0.30
N THR A 182 -2.54 18.97 -1.59
CA THR A 182 -3.26 20.08 -2.20
C THR A 182 -4.78 19.89 -2.13
N MET A 183 -5.29 18.67 -2.30
CA MET A 183 -6.72 18.37 -2.12
C MET A 183 -7.16 18.56 -0.67
N VAL A 184 -6.36 18.12 0.31
CA VAL A 184 -6.62 18.35 1.73
C VAL A 184 -6.67 19.85 2.05
N ARG A 185 -5.73 20.64 1.53
CA ARG A 185 -5.74 22.11 1.71
C ARG A 185 -7.00 22.74 1.15
N ALA A 186 -7.41 22.36 -0.05
CA ALA A 186 -8.62 22.88 -0.69
C ALA A 186 -9.87 22.57 0.15
N ASN A 187 -10.01 21.32 0.61
CA ASN A 187 -11.13 20.90 1.47
C ASN A 187 -11.17 21.65 2.81
N ASN A 188 -10.01 21.97 3.37
CA ASN A 188 -9.91 22.71 4.63
C ASN A 188 -10.16 24.21 4.47
N LEU A 189 -9.82 24.80 3.32
CA LEU A 189 -9.96 26.23 3.05
C LEU A 189 -11.36 26.61 2.56
N HIS A 190 -11.94 25.85 1.64
CA HIS A 190 -13.18 26.22 0.97
C HIS A 190 -14.40 26.02 1.86
N ARG A 191 -15.31 27.00 1.86
CA ARG A 191 -16.55 26.99 2.64
C ARG A 191 -17.69 27.55 1.79
N ALA A 192 -18.92 27.18 2.15
CA ALA A 192 -20.12 27.72 1.51
C ALA A 192 -20.19 29.26 1.67
N ALA A 193 -20.90 29.92 0.77
CA ALA A 193 -21.12 31.36 0.87
C ALA A 193 -21.72 31.72 2.25
N ASN A 194 -21.19 32.78 2.88
CA ASN A 194 -21.55 33.26 4.22
C ASN A 194 -21.17 32.36 5.41
N ALA A 195 -20.50 31.23 5.19
CA ALA A 195 -19.85 30.50 6.29
C ALA A 195 -18.55 31.20 6.71
N PRO A 196 -18.09 31.02 7.96
CA PRO A 196 -16.75 31.47 8.37
C PRO A 196 -15.68 30.93 7.42
N ALA A 197 -14.59 31.68 7.24
CA ALA A 197 -13.47 31.23 6.42
C ALA A 197 -12.93 29.88 6.92
N GLY A 198 -12.57 29.00 5.97
CA GLY A 198 -11.91 27.74 6.30
C GLY A 198 -10.48 27.94 6.81
N ARG A 199 -9.81 26.84 7.09
CA ARG A 199 -8.43 26.83 7.59
C ARG A 199 -7.44 27.10 6.46
N GLU A 200 -6.60 28.11 6.68
CA GLU A 200 -5.39 28.26 5.90
C GLU A 200 -4.32 27.27 6.39
N MET A 201 -4.10 26.22 5.61
CA MET A 201 -3.00 25.29 5.83
C MET A 201 -1.72 25.90 5.22
N LEU A 202 -1.06 26.74 6.02
CA LEU A 202 0.08 27.57 5.60
C LEU A 202 1.37 26.79 5.30
N PRO A 203 1.77 25.76 6.08
CA PRO A 203 2.98 24.99 5.77
C PRO A 203 2.93 24.39 4.37
N ASP A 204 3.99 24.55 3.58
CA ASP A 204 4.06 24.00 2.23
C ASP A 204 4.64 22.57 2.23
N HIS A 205 3.85 21.62 2.72
CA HIS A 205 4.30 20.22 2.75
C HIS A 205 4.53 19.64 1.36
N ALA A 206 3.86 20.17 0.31
CA ALA A 206 4.15 19.76 -1.07
C ALA A 206 5.61 20.09 -1.44
N TRP A 207 6.09 21.29 -1.07
CA TRP A 207 7.49 21.65 -1.21
C TRP A 207 8.41 20.77 -0.36
N GLU A 208 8.05 20.49 0.90
CA GLU A 208 8.85 19.62 1.77
C GLU A 208 9.02 18.21 1.18
N PHE A 209 7.94 17.61 0.65
CA PHE A 209 8.01 16.30 -0.03
C PHE A 209 8.96 16.31 -1.23
N ILE A 210 9.02 17.41 -1.98
CA ILE A 210 9.88 17.58 -3.17
C ILE A 210 11.35 17.74 -2.80
N ARG A 211 11.66 18.55 -1.78
CA ARG A 211 13.05 18.90 -1.44
C ARG A 211 13.77 17.80 -0.66
N HIS A 212 13.06 17.00 0.13
CA HIS A 212 13.61 15.91 0.91
C HIS A 212 13.75 14.63 0.05
N GLN A 213 14.66 14.66 -0.93
CA GLN A 213 14.82 13.60 -1.95
C GLN A 213 15.47 12.31 -1.43
N THR A 214 16.12 12.38 -0.27
CA THR A 214 16.74 11.24 0.42
C THR A 214 16.01 10.93 1.70
N TYR A 215 16.16 9.70 2.20
CA TYR A 215 15.61 9.33 3.51
C TYR A 215 16.46 9.95 4.64
N ASP A 216 16.12 11.19 4.99
CA ASP A 216 16.80 12.02 5.99
C ASP A 216 15.98 12.20 7.28
N ASP A 217 16.46 13.04 8.19
CA ASP A 217 15.84 13.24 9.51
C ASP A 217 14.41 13.77 9.44
N TRP A 218 14.06 14.51 8.39
CA TRP A 218 12.70 15.02 8.22
C TRP A 218 11.70 13.88 7.95
N TRP A 219 12.10 12.90 7.14
CA TRP A 219 11.33 11.67 6.92
C TRP A 219 11.34 10.75 8.14
N ARG A 220 12.48 10.61 8.84
CA ARG A 220 12.59 9.78 10.06
C ARG A 220 11.64 10.24 11.17
N GLU A 221 11.40 11.55 11.27
CA GLU A 221 10.39 12.08 12.19
C GLU A 221 8.98 11.58 11.85
N ARG A 222 8.67 11.54 10.54
CA ARG A 222 7.37 11.27 9.92
C ARG A 222 7.26 9.84 9.39
N THR A 223 7.85 8.89 10.11
CA THR A 223 7.62 7.47 9.88
C THR A 223 7.55 6.70 11.19
N PRO A 224 6.53 5.82 11.37
CA PRO A 224 6.51 4.88 12.48
C PRO A 224 7.47 3.70 12.25
N PHE A 225 7.96 3.47 11.03
CA PHE A 225 8.66 2.25 10.61
C PHE A 225 9.82 1.85 11.53
N GLU A 226 10.70 2.80 11.87
CA GLU A 226 11.86 2.53 12.75
C GLU A 226 11.46 2.19 14.20
N ARG A 227 10.20 2.44 14.56
CA ARG A 227 9.67 2.33 15.92
C ARG A 227 8.53 1.33 16.04
N LEU A 228 8.20 0.58 14.98
CA LEU A 228 7.09 -0.39 15.00
C LEU A 228 7.26 -1.49 16.04
N ALA A 229 8.50 -1.86 16.37
CA ALA A 229 8.79 -2.82 17.43
C ALA A 229 8.45 -2.29 18.85
N GLU A 230 8.27 -0.97 19.01
CA GLU A 230 7.86 -0.34 20.28
C GLU A 230 6.36 -0.47 20.55
N ILE A 231 5.54 -0.86 19.55
CA ILE A 231 4.08 -0.99 19.72
C ILE A 231 3.78 -2.13 20.70
N ARG A 232 3.07 -1.81 21.79
CA ARG A 232 2.74 -2.76 22.87
C ARG A 232 1.35 -3.38 22.76
N VAL A 233 0.45 -2.73 22.03
CA VAL A 233 -0.94 -3.16 21.90
C VAL A 233 -1.11 -4.17 20.77
N PRO A 234 -2.14 -5.04 20.81
CA PRO A 234 -2.50 -5.91 19.70
C PRO A 234 -2.78 -5.14 18.40
N VAL A 235 -2.33 -5.70 17.27
CA VAL A 235 -2.43 -5.09 15.94
C VAL A 235 -3.16 -6.02 14.97
N TYR A 236 -4.21 -5.54 14.31
CA TYR A 236 -4.77 -6.19 13.14
C TYR A 236 -4.46 -5.38 11.88
N SER A 237 -3.39 -5.75 11.16
CA SER A 237 -2.97 -5.08 9.94
C SER A 237 -3.76 -5.61 8.75
N ILE A 238 -4.47 -4.74 8.04
CA ILE A 238 -5.29 -5.13 6.88
C ILE A 238 -4.80 -4.36 5.65
N GLY A 239 -4.36 -5.06 4.61
CA GLY A 239 -3.91 -4.45 3.35
C GLY A 239 -4.65 -5.00 2.13
N HIS A 240 -4.33 -4.48 0.94
CA HIS A 240 -4.99 -4.88 -0.31
C HIS A 240 -4.00 -5.07 -1.45
N TRP A 241 -4.14 -6.16 -2.20
CA TRP A 241 -3.24 -6.43 -3.34
C TRP A 241 -3.32 -5.39 -4.47
N GLY A 242 -4.40 -4.62 -4.54
CA GLY A 242 -4.57 -3.51 -5.47
C GLY A 242 -3.85 -2.22 -5.10
N LYS A 243 -3.39 -2.08 -3.85
CA LYS A 243 -2.86 -0.83 -3.29
C LYS A 243 -1.32 -0.78 -3.36
N VAL A 244 -0.77 -1.25 -4.48
CA VAL A 244 0.67 -1.26 -4.78
C VAL A 244 1.14 0.17 -5.08
N GLY A 245 2.23 0.60 -4.43
CA GLY A 245 2.72 1.99 -4.53
C GLY A 245 2.00 2.97 -3.61
N LEU A 246 1.35 2.47 -2.54
CA LEU A 246 0.81 3.32 -1.47
C LEU A 246 0.85 2.63 -0.10
N HIS A 247 -0.08 1.72 0.19
CA HIS A 247 -0.30 1.23 1.56
C HIS A 247 0.07 -0.25 1.76
N LEU A 248 -0.04 -1.08 0.71
CA LEU A 248 0.17 -2.53 0.82
C LEU A 248 1.49 -2.91 1.49
N SER A 249 2.59 -2.29 1.06
CA SER A 249 3.92 -2.53 1.62
C SER A 249 3.94 -2.21 3.12
N GLY A 250 3.31 -1.11 3.53
CA GLY A 250 3.28 -0.71 4.94
C GLY A 250 2.46 -1.63 5.82
N ASN A 251 1.33 -2.18 5.35
CA ASN A 251 0.59 -3.17 6.14
C ASN A 251 1.39 -4.47 6.35
N ILE A 252 2.10 -4.93 5.31
CA ILE A 252 2.94 -6.13 5.37
C ILE A 252 4.15 -5.89 6.28
N VAL A 253 4.89 -4.79 6.06
CA VAL A 253 6.04 -4.40 6.89
C VAL A 253 5.61 -4.14 8.34
N GLY A 254 4.47 -3.49 8.54
CA GLY A 254 3.83 -3.29 9.84
C GLY A 254 3.66 -4.60 10.58
N TYR A 255 3.07 -5.60 9.92
CA TYR A 255 2.95 -6.94 10.48
C TYR A 255 4.32 -7.58 10.74
N GLU A 256 5.31 -7.46 9.87
CA GLU A 256 6.62 -8.09 10.08
C GLU A 256 7.36 -7.50 11.30
N GLU A 257 7.32 -6.18 11.47
CA GLU A 257 8.13 -5.46 12.45
C GLU A 257 7.52 -5.43 13.86
N VAL A 258 6.20 -5.35 13.98
CA VAL A 258 5.50 -5.36 15.28
C VAL A 258 5.86 -6.62 16.10
N LYS A 259 6.07 -6.46 17.41
CA LYS A 259 6.40 -7.59 18.30
C LYS A 259 5.27 -7.99 19.25
N SER A 260 4.25 -7.16 19.40
CA SER A 260 3.01 -7.46 20.13
C SER A 260 2.14 -8.48 19.37
N PRO A 261 1.06 -9.02 19.98
CA PRO A 261 0.11 -9.88 19.28
C PRO A 261 -0.38 -9.22 18.00
N LYS A 262 -0.27 -9.94 16.88
CA LYS A 262 -0.51 -9.36 15.55
C LYS A 262 -1.16 -10.36 14.60
N LYS A 263 -2.03 -9.85 13.73
CA LYS A 263 -2.57 -10.60 12.59
C LYS A 263 -2.51 -9.74 11.33
N LEU A 264 -2.37 -10.40 10.18
CA LEU A 264 -2.36 -9.80 8.84
C LEU A 264 -3.51 -10.37 8.02
N TYR A 265 -4.30 -9.49 7.41
CA TYR A 265 -5.19 -9.87 6.32
C TYR A 265 -4.91 -9.04 5.07
N VAL A 266 -4.55 -9.67 3.96
CA VAL A 266 -4.46 -8.99 2.66
C VAL A 266 -5.63 -9.40 1.78
N THR A 267 -6.52 -8.46 1.48
CA THR A 267 -7.78 -8.73 0.75
C THR A 267 -7.57 -8.72 -0.77
N GLY A 268 -8.58 -9.19 -1.50
CA GLY A 268 -8.60 -9.27 -2.96
C GLY A 268 -8.91 -7.96 -3.69
N ALA A 269 -9.14 -6.85 -2.97
CA ALA A 269 -9.49 -5.57 -3.57
C ALA A 269 -8.44 -5.14 -4.61
N LYS A 270 -8.91 -4.78 -5.80
CA LYS A 270 -8.06 -4.56 -6.99
C LYS A 270 -7.52 -3.15 -7.12
N ASP A 271 -8.15 -2.18 -6.46
CA ASP A 271 -7.77 -0.78 -6.50
C ASP A 271 -8.27 -0.02 -5.25
N VAL A 272 -8.12 1.30 -5.26
CA VAL A 272 -8.56 2.19 -4.17
C VAL A 272 -10.07 2.21 -3.98
N PHE A 273 -10.86 2.06 -5.03
CA PHE A 273 -12.31 2.13 -4.95
C PHE A 273 -12.87 0.85 -4.31
N GLU A 274 -12.42 -0.32 -4.77
CA GLU A 274 -12.84 -1.60 -4.17
C GLU A 274 -12.36 -1.71 -2.71
N ALA A 275 -11.15 -1.24 -2.39
CA ALA A 275 -10.63 -1.25 -1.01
C ALA A 275 -11.49 -0.38 -0.09
N HIS A 276 -11.89 0.80 -0.57
CA HIS A 276 -12.69 1.73 0.21
C HIS A 276 -14.15 1.30 0.34
N GLU A 277 -14.76 0.79 -0.73
CA GLU A 277 -16.10 0.19 -0.70
C GLU A 277 -16.17 -0.97 0.29
N LEU A 278 -15.16 -1.86 0.28
CA LEU A 278 -15.10 -2.98 1.22
C LEU A 278 -15.11 -2.51 2.67
N PHE A 279 -14.29 -1.49 3.00
CA PHE A 279 -14.24 -0.92 4.34
C PHE A 279 -15.60 -0.39 4.76
N ASP A 280 -16.34 0.31 3.89
CA ASP A 280 -17.60 0.92 4.30
C ASP A 280 -18.77 -0.08 4.47
N THR A 281 -18.59 -1.35 4.08
CA THR A 281 -19.62 -2.38 4.30
C THR A 281 -19.70 -2.87 5.75
N ILE A 282 -20.92 -2.90 6.30
CA ILE A 282 -21.19 -3.52 7.60
C ILE A 282 -20.72 -4.99 7.63
N ALA A 283 -20.93 -5.73 6.54
CA ALA A 283 -20.54 -7.14 6.46
C ALA A 283 -19.04 -7.36 6.70
N PHE A 284 -18.19 -6.51 6.12
CA PHE A 284 -16.75 -6.58 6.36
C PHE A 284 -16.42 -6.30 7.84
N HIS A 285 -17.00 -5.24 8.40
CA HIS A 285 -16.80 -4.89 9.79
C HIS A 285 -17.28 -5.97 10.76
N GLU A 286 -18.44 -6.58 10.51
CA GLU A 286 -19.00 -7.67 11.31
C GLU A 286 -18.13 -8.92 11.28
N GLN A 287 -17.61 -9.28 10.11
CA GLN A 287 -16.81 -10.49 9.94
C GLN A 287 -15.36 -10.34 10.44
N GLU A 288 -14.76 -9.18 10.18
CA GLU A 288 -13.32 -8.98 10.31
C GLU A 288 -12.92 -8.12 11.51
N LEU A 289 -13.55 -6.96 11.71
CA LEU A 289 -13.10 -5.97 12.69
C LEU A 289 -13.80 -6.08 14.05
N LYS A 290 -15.12 -6.29 14.08
CA LYS A 290 -15.88 -6.40 15.34
C LYS A 290 -15.40 -7.55 16.23
N PRO A 291 -15.05 -8.76 15.73
CA PRO A 291 -14.54 -9.83 16.58
C PRO A 291 -13.22 -9.47 17.27
N PHE A 292 -12.36 -8.69 16.61
CA PHE A 292 -11.12 -8.14 17.16
C PHE A 292 -11.41 -7.10 18.25
N TYR A 293 -12.28 -6.13 17.95
CA TYR A 293 -12.64 -5.09 18.91
C TYR A 293 -13.38 -5.64 20.13
N ASP A 294 -14.36 -6.52 19.94
CA ASP A 294 -15.10 -7.14 21.05
C ASP A 294 -14.15 -7.94 21.97
N HIS A 295 -13.12 -8.57 21.39
CA HIS A 295 -12.12 -9.29 22.16
C HIS A 295 -11.29 -8.35 23.05
N TYR A 296 -10.60 -7.37 22.47
CA TYR A 296 -9.67 -6.53 23.24
C TYR A 296 -10.37 -5.41 24.03
N LEU A 297 -11.43 -4.83 23.47
CA LEU A 297 -12.14 -3.71 24.08
C LEU A 297 -13.23 -4.17 25.06
N LYS A 298 -13.89 -5.30 24.83
CA LYS A 298 -14.98 -5.80 25.70
C LYS A 298 -14.64 -7.06 26.48
N GLY A 299 -13.52 -7.73 26.18
CA GLY A 299 -13.14 -8.98 26.85
C GLY A 299 -14.01 -10.18 26.47
N ILE A 300 -14.71 -10.11 25.33
CA ILE A 300 -15.58 -11.19 24.85
C ILE A 300 -14.72 -12.26 24.15
N ASP A 301 -14.92 -13.54 24.46
CA ASP A 301 -14.29 -14.62 23.68
C ASP A 301 -15.02 -14.77 22.33
N THR A 302 -14.52 -14.06 21.32
CA THR A 302 -14.98 -14.15 19.93
C THR A 302 -14.28 -15.25 19.13
N GLY A 303 -13.34 -15.97 19.77
CA GLY A 303 -12.39 -16.85 19.09
C GLY A 303 -11.32 -16.16 18.26
N TRP A 304 -11.15 -14.85 18.42
CA TRP A 304 -10.12 -14.06 17.74
C TRP A 304 -8.72 -14.69 17.83
N GLU A 305 -8.28 -15.05 19.04
CA GLU A 305 -6.95 -15.64 19.27
C GLU A 305 -6.73 -16.95 18.52
N ARG A 306 -7.81 -17.69 18.24
CA ARG A 306 -7.77 -18.97 17.50
C ARG A 306 -7.69 -18.79 15.98
N ARG A 307 -7.91 -17.57 15.45
CA ARG A 307 -7.77 -17.29 14.02
C ARG A 307 -6.30 -17.41 13.58
N PRO A 308 -6.04 -17.84 12.34
CA PRO A 308 -4.69 -17.84 11.77
C PRO A 308 -4.07 -16.43 11.80
N ASN A 309 -2.75 -16.34 11.98
CA ASN A 309 -2.07 -15.04 12.03
C ASN A 309 -2.01 -14.33 10.68
N VAL A 310 -2.09 -15.07 9.57
CA VAL A 310 -1.95 -14.56 8.22
C VAL A 310 -3.09 -15.09 7.36
N ARG A 311 -3.85 -14.18 6.75
CA ARG A 311 -4.88 -14.48 5.75
C ARG A 311 -4.57 -13.71 4.48
N LEU A 312 -4.58 -14.39 3.34
CA LEU A 312 -4.21 -13.81 2.05
C LEU A 312 -5.26 -14.20 1.03
N HIS A 313 -5.92 -13.23 0.39
CA HIS A 313 -6.76 -13.53 -0.77
C HIS A 313 -5.87 -13.95 -1.94
N VAL A 314 -6.05 -15.16 -2.47
CA VAL A 314 -5.37 -15.60 -3.70
C VAL A 314 -6.20 -15.05 -4.86
N ARG A 315 -5.74 -13.95 -5.45
CA ARG A 315 -6.42 -13.33 -6.60
C ARG A 315 -6.45 -14.30 -7.78
N GLN A 316 -7.46 -14.14 -8.64
CA GLN A 316 -7.83 -15.05 -9.75
C GLN A 316 -8.35 -16.43 -9.32
N ALA A 317 -7.92 -16.96 -8.17
CA ALA A 317 -8.51 -18.15 -7.55
C ALA A 317 -9.77 -17.84 -6.71
N ASN A 318 -9.94 -16.58 -6.31
CA ASN A 318 -11.03 -16.08 -5.45
C ASN A 318 -11.23 -16.91 -4.16
N ARG A 319 -10.13 -17.21 -3.47
CA ARG A 319 -10.14 -17.92 -2.17
C ARG A 319 -9.23 -17.22 -1.17
N VAL A 320 -9.51 -17.38 0.11
CA VAL A 320 -8.59 -16.95 1.18
C VAL A 320 -7.70 -18.13 1.56
N ARG A 321 -6.39 -17.90 1.54
CA ARG A 321 -5.38 -18.78 2.11
C ARG A 321 -5.10 -18.36 3.55
N GLU A 322 -5.03 -19.34 4.43
CA GLU A 322 -4.77 -19.14 5.86
C GLU A 322 -3.44 -19.77 6.24
N SER A 323 -2.65 -19.07 7.05
CA SER A 323 -1.35 -19.52 7.56
C SER A 323 -1.04 -18.84 8.89
N ASN A 324 -0.09 -19.38 9.64
CA ASN A 324 0.49 -18.69 10.78
C ASN A 324 1.83 -18.02 10.45
N ASP A 325 2.33 -18.23 9.23
CA ASP A 325 3.65 -17.80 8.78
C ASP A 325 3.55 -16.81 7.62
N TRP A 326 4.34 -15.75 7.69
CA TRP A 326 4.61 -14.84 6.58
C TRP A 326 6.10 -14.50 6.56
N PRO A 327 6.80 -14.67 5.41
CA PRO A 327 6.34 -15.33 4.18
C PRO A 327 5.87 -16.78 4.41
N LEU A 328 5.09 -17.33 3.48
CA LEU A 328 4.58 -18.71 3.59
C LEU A 328 5.73 -19.71 3.59
N LYS A 329 5.76 -20.64 4.56
CA LYS A 329 6.81 -21.67 4.67
C LYS A 329 6.80 -22.64 3.50
N GLU A 330 5.62 -22.92 2.94
CA GLU A 330 5.48 -23.84 1.82
C GLU A 330 5.91 -23.23 0.48
N ALA A 331 5.98 -21.90 0.37
CA ALA A 331 6.35 -21.23 -0.88
C ALA A 331 7.84 -21.45 -1.20
N ARG A 332 8.13 -21.77 -2.46
CA ARG A 332 9.48 -22.07 -2.95
C ARG A 332 9.98 -20.94 -3.84
N SER A 333 11.18 -20.43 -3.56
CA SER A 333 11.86 -19.48 -4.45
C SER A 333 12.15 -20.16 -5.79
N THR A 334 11.42 -19.74 -6.83
CA THR A 334 11.60 -20.26 -8.18
C THR A 334 12.17 -19.15 -9.06
N SER A 335 13.35 -19.39 -9.63
CA SER A 335 14.01 -18.44 -10.53
C SER A 335 13.45 -18.58 -11.95
N TRP A 336 13.06 -17.45 -12.52
CA TRP A 336 12.62 -17.30 -13.90
C TRP A 336 13.60 -16.34 -14.59
N TYR A 337 14.49 -16.90 -15.41
CA TYR A 337 15.55 -16.20 -16.10
C TYR A 337 15.01 -15.46 -17.32
N LEU A 338 15.50 -14.23 -17.49
CA LEU A 338 15.24 -13.44 -18.68
C LEU A 338 16.10 -14.01 -19.81
N HIS A 339 15.57 -14.06 -21.03
CA HIS A 339 16.35 -14.40 -22.21
C HIS A 339 15.95 -13.53 -23.39
N LYS A 340 16.85 -13.46 -24.38
CA LYS A 340 16.53 -12.89 -25.68
C LYS A 340 15.35 -13.63 -26.31
N GLY A 341 14.49 -12.87 -26.99
CA GLY A 341 13.29 -13.35 -27.64
C GLY A 341 13.52 -13.93 -29.04
N PRO A 342 12.44 -14.07 -29.84
CA PRO A 342 11.07 -13.67 -29.52
C PRO A 342 10.30 -14.71 -28.68
N SER A 343 9.41 -14.25 -27.80
CA SER A 343 8.38 -15.09 -27.16
C SER A 343 7.19 -15.36 -28.08
N GLY A 344 6.97 -14.46 -29.05
CA GLY A 344 5.85 -14.46 -29.98
C GLY A 344 4.52 -13.99 -29.38
N SER A 345 4.48 -13.64 -28.09
CA SER A 345 3.23 -13.41 -27.37
C SER A 345 2.78 -11.95 -27.33
N VAL A 346 3.66 -10.99 -27.65
CA VAL A 346 3.41 -9.54 -27.56
C VAL A 346 4.17 -8.82 -28.68
N THR A 347 3.70 -7.64 -29.10
CA THR A 347 4.53 -6.73 -29.92
C THR A 347 5.12 -5.68 -28.99
N SER A 348 6.40 -5.75 -28.66
CA SER A 348 7.10 -4.79 -27.79
C SER A 348 8.48 -4.42 -28.35
N LEU A 349 9.33 -3.71 -27.60
CA LEU A 349 10.66 -3.34 -28.07
C LEU A 349 11.59 -4.55 -28.31
N ASN A 350 11.45 -5.62 -27.51
CA ASN A 350 12.33 -6.80 -27.58
C ASN A 350 11.59 -8.16 -27.68
N ASP A 351 10.32 -8.25 -27.22
CA ASP A 351 9.55 -9.50 -27.08
C ASP A 351 10.37 -10.66 -26.45
N GLY A 352 11.08 -10.40 -25.34
CA GLY A 352 11.94 -11.37 -24.67
C GLY A 352 11.20 -12.57 -24.08
N THR A 353 11.93 -13.64 -23.77
CA THR A 353 11.35 -14.84 -23.11
C THR A 353 11.70 -14.90 -21.63
N LEU A 354 10.84 -15.55 -20.85
CA LEU A 354 11.02 -15.80 -19.42
C LEU A 354 10.90 -17.31 -19.16
N SER A 355 11.88 -17.95 -18.54
CA SER A 355 11.84 -19.40 -18.31
C SER A 355 12.59 -19.85 -17.05
N THR A 356 12.32 -21.04 -16.54
CA THR A 356 13.09 -21.60 -15.41
C THR A 356 14.44 -22.18 -15.82
N ALA A 357 14.76 -22.22 -17.12
CA ALA A 357 16.05 -22.68 -17.60
C ALA A 357 17.10 -21.59 -17.40
N ALA A 358 18.18 -21.89 -16.68
CA ALA A 358 19.29 -20.95 -16.54
C ALA A 358 19.97 -20.70 -17.91
N PRO A 359 20.46 -19.46 -18.16
CA PRO A 359 21.20 -19.17 -19.38
C PRO A 359 22.45 -20.05 -19.48
N LYS A 360 22.69 -20.58 -20.68
CA LYS A 360 23.86 -21.42 -21.00
C LYS A 360 24.95 -20.55 -21.65
N ASP A 361 26.15 -21.11 -21.77
CA ASP A 361 27.24 -20.49 -22.55
C ASP A 361 26.76 -20.29 -24.00
N GLY A 362 26.68 -19.03 -24.44
CA GLY A 362 26.16 -18.62 -25.75
C GLY A 362 27.02 -17.52 -26.37
N ALA A 363 26.75 -17.15 -27.62
CA ALA A 363 27.45 -16.04 -28.28
C ALA A 363 27.18 -14.71 -27.52
N PRO A 364 28.15 -13.77 -27.43
CA PRO A 364 28.04 -12.55 -26.63
C PRO A 364 26.76 -11.71 -26.86
N GLY A 365 26.22 -11.72 -28.09
CA GLY A 365 25.02 -10.97 -28.48
C GLY A 365 23.68 -11.63 -28.11
N ASP A 366 23.68 -12.88 -27.66
CA ASP A 366 22.45 -13.58 -27.21
C ASP A 366 22.14 -13.33 -25.73
N ALA A 367 23.01 -12.59 -25.06
CA ALA A 367 23.01 -12.42 -23.62
C ALA A 367 22.67 -11.00 -23.15
N THR A 368 22.23 -10.11 -24.04
CA THR A 368 21.82 -8.74 -23.68
C THR A 368 20.53 -8.29 -24.38
N THR A 369 19.90 -7.27 -23.80
CA THR A 369 18.79 -6.53 -24.39
C THR A 369 18.97 -5.05 -24.06
N SER A 370 19.02 -4.20 -25.07
CA SER A 370 19.26 -2.76 -24.91
C SER A 370 18.09 -1.97 -25.46
N TYR A 371 17.81 -0.80 -24.87
CA TYR A 371 16.86 0.16 -25.41
C TYR A 371 17.27 1.59 -25.07
N ALA A 372 17.02 2.50 -26.01
CA ALA A 372 17.22 3.93 -25.83
C ALA A 372 15.92 4.60 -25.38
N TYR A 373 16.04 5.63 -24.56
CA TYR A 373 14.93 6.43 -24.06
C TYR A 373 15.27 7.93 -24.02
N PRO A 374 14.26 8.81 -24.15
CA PRO A 374 12.85 8.48 -24.36
C PRO A 374 12.57 7.89 -25.76
N ASP A 375 11.67 6.92 -25.86
CA ASP A 375 11.21 6.45 -27.18
C ASP A 375 10.36 7.56 -27.83
N PRO A 376 10.65 7.97 -29.08
CA PRO A 376 9.94 9.08 -29.73
C PRO A 376 8.45 8.83 -29.99
N LYS A 377 7.96 7.60 -29.80
CA LYS A 377 6.54 7.22 -29.93
C LYS A 377 5.78 7.22 -28.61
N TRP A 378 6.44 7.46 -27.48
CA TRP A 378 5.77 7.73 -26.21
C TRP A 378 4.88 8.98 -26.32
N LYS A 379 3.70 8.96 -25.69
CA LYS A 379 2.69 10.03 -25.77
C LYS A 379 2.19 10.49 -24.41
N LEU A 380 1.94 9.56 -23.50
CA LEU A 380 1.46 9.84 -22.14
C LEU A 380 2.30 8.99 -21.21
N GLY A 381 3.41 9.55 -20.73
CA GLY A 381 4.47 8.72 -20.13
C GLY A 381 4.96 7.67 -21.12
N VAL A 382 5.25 6.46 -20.65
CA VAL A 382 5.78 5.36 -21.49
C VAL A 382 4.75 4.69 -22.40
N VAL A 383 3.49 5.14 -22.37
CA VAL A 383 2.41 4.61 -23.20
C VAL A 383 2.48 5.22 -24.59
N SER A 384 2.43 4.36 -25.60
CA SER A 384 2.29 4.76 -27.00
C SER A 384 0.83 4.67 -27.46
N VAL A 385 0.53 5.19 -28.66
CA VAL A 385 -0.80 5.06 -29.25
C VAL A 385 -0.66 4.31 -30.57
N GLY A 386 -1.26 3.12 -30.63
CA GLY A 386 -1.28 2.26 -31.80
C GLY A 386 -2.63 2.29 -32.51
N GLN A 387 -2.80 1.37 -33.48
CA GLN A 387 -4.04 1.22 -34.25
C GLN A 387 -5.28 0.99 -33.37
N PHE A 388 -5.11 0.36 -32.21
CA PHE A 388 -6.20 -0.02 -31.30
C PHE A 388 -6.34 0.91 -30.08
N GLY A 389 -5.73 2.10 -30.13
CA GLY A 389 -5.74 3.05 -29.03
C GLY A 389 -4.45 3.03 -28.20
N PRO A 390 -4.50 3.42 -26.91
CA PRO A 390 -3.36 3.37 -26.02
C PRO A 390 -2.76 1.95 -25.94
N ASP A 391 -1.45 1.86 -26.16
CA ASP A 391 -0.70 0.62 -26.11
C ASP A 391 0.45 0.77 -25.09
N PRO A 392 0.27 0.23 -23.87
CA PRO A 392 1.24 0.34 -22.79
C PRO A 392 2.45 -0.57 -22.95
N VAL A 393 2.42 -1.56 -23.85
CA VAL A 393 3.48 -2.57 -23.97
C VAL A 393 4.32 -2.44 -25.23
N ALA A 394 3.82 -1.75 -26.27
CA ALA A 394 4.52 -1.63 -27.55
C ALA A 394 5.89 -0.94 -27.50
N ARG A 395 6.15 -0.15 -26.45
CA ARG A 395 7.34 0.69 -26.33
C ARG A 395 8.07 0.52 -24.98
N VAL A 396 7.97 -0.69 -24.41
CA VAL A 396 8.69 -1.11 -23.20
C VAL A 396 9.41 -2.44 -23.46
N LEU A 397 10.35 -2.81 -22.57
CA LEU A 397 10.92 -4.15 -22.61
C LEU A 397 9.97 -5.14 -21.94
N THR A 398 9.83 -6.32 -22.54
CA THR A 398 8.97 -7.40 -22.03
C THR A 398 9.71 -8.73 -22.03
N PHE A 399 9.44 -9.57 -21.05
CA PHE A 399 9.91 -10.95 -20.97
C PHE A 399 8.73 -11.84 -20.58
N THR A 400 8.35 -12.77 -21.46
CA THR A 400 7.11 -13.55 -21.29
C THR A 400 7.37 -15.05 -21.33
N THR A 401 6.69 -15.81 -20.47
CA THR A 401 6.78 -17.27 -20.45
C THR A 401 6.09 -17.90 -21.67
N ALA A 402 6.40 -19.17 -21.95
CA ALA A 402 5.47 -20.05 -22.68
C ALA A 402 4.09 -20.08 -21.97
N PRO A 403 2.99 -20.48 -22.65
CA PRO A 403 1.73 -20.74 -21.95
C PRO A 403 2.00 -21.74 -20.83
N LEU A 404 1.50 -21.45 -19.64
CA LEU A 404 1.67 -22.35 -18.51
C LEU A 404 0.94 -23.67 -18.81
N GLU A 405 1.64 -24.79 -18.64
CA GLU A 405 1.07 -26.13 -18.83
C GLU A 405 0.04 -26.49 -17.75
N ASP A 406 0.16 -25.81 -16.61
CA ASP A 406 -0.55 -26.02 -15.36
C ASP A 406 -0.82 -24.70 -14.65
N ASP A 407 -1.86 -24.66 -13.81
CA ASP A 407 -2.05 -23.57 -12.86
C ASP A 407 -0.82 -23.39 -11.97
N LEU A 408 -0.40 -22.13 -11.79
CA LEU A 408 0.74 -21.74 -10.98
C LEU A 408 0.33 -20.66 -9.97
N GLU A 409 0.37 -21.00 -8.68
CA GLU A 409 0.11 -20.06 -7.59
C GLU A 409 1.44 -19.45 -7.11
N ILE A 410 1.46 -18.12 -6.97
CA ILE A 410 2.48 -17.42 -6.19
C ILE A 410 1.83 -16.80 -4.95
N SER A 411 2.52 -16.86 -3.81
CA SER A 411 2.08 -16.18 -2.58
C SER A 411 3.29 -15.80 -1.73
N GLY A 412 3.68 -14.52 -1.76
CA GLY A 412 4.79 -14.00 -0.96
C GLY A 412 5.53 -12.83 -1.60
N PRO A 413 6.71 -12.48 -1.07
CA PRO A 413 7.60 -11.45 -1.62
C PRO A 413 8.19 -11.83 -2.99
N ILE A 414 8.46 -10.83 -3.82
CA ILE A 414 8.97 -11.01 -5.20
C ILE A 414 10.20 -10.12 -5.38
N VAL A 415 11.24 -10.66 -6.02
CA VAL A 415 12.47 -9.89 -6.31
C VAL A 415 12.88 -10.09 -7.76
N LEU A 416 13.17 -8.99 -8.46
CA LEU A 416 13.86 -9.02 -9.74
C LEU A 416 15.36 -8.77 -9.50
N GLN A 417 16.18 -9.77 -9.76
CA GLN A 417 17.64 -9.61 -9.82
C GLN A 417 18.01 -9.23 -11.25
N LEU A 418 18.42 -7.97 -11.45
CA LEU A 418 18.72 -7.40 -12.76
C LEU A 418 20.19 -7.03 -12.83
N TYR A 419 20.91 -7.58 -13.81
CA TYR A 419 22.24 -7.12 -14.19
C TYR A 419 22.08 -6.08 -15.29
N GLY A 420 22.39 -4.82 -14.98
CA GLY A 420 22.14 -3.70 -15.88
C GLY A 420 23.32 -2.74 -15.96
N ALA A 421 23.49 -2.13 -17.12
CA ALA A 421 24.38 -1.01 -17.38
C ALA A 421 23.56 0.12 -18.04
N SER A 422 23.98 1.37 -17.83
CA SER A 422 23.39 2.55 -18.49
C SER A 422 24.46 3.36 -19.20
N SER A 423 24.10 4.06 -20.26
CA SER A 423 24.94 5.11 -20.86
C SER A 423 24.97 6.38 -20.02
N ALA A 424 24.07 6.53 -19.04
CA ALA A 424 23.96 7.67 -18.15
C ALA A 424 24.58 7.39 -16.77
N THR A 425 24.72 8.44 -15.95
CA THR A 425 25.19 8.32 -14.56
C THR A 425 24.10 7.93 -13.56
N ASP A 426 22.86 7.81 -14.03
CA ASP A 426 21.72 7.29 -13.26
C ASP A 426 20.63 6.79 -14.22
N THR A 427 19.79 5.88 -13.76
CA THR A 427 18.59 5.42 -14.47
C THR A 427 17.55 4.91 -13.47
N ASP A 428 16.30 4.87 -13.90
CA ASP A 428 15.19 4.37 -13.11
C ASP A 428 14.71 3.03 -13.68
N PHE A 429 14.34 2.10 -12.81
CA PHE A 429 13.73 0.83 -13.19
C PHE A 429 12.30 0.78 -12.67
N PHE A 430 11.35 0.76 -13.59
CA PHE A 430 9.94 0.49 -13.35
C PHE A 430 9.65 -0.92 -13.81
N VAL A 431 9.15 -1.74 -12.88
CA VAL A 431 8.91 -3.17 -13.10
C VAL A 431 7.41 -3.44 -12.96
N LYS A 432 6.80 -4.10 -13.94
CA LYS A 432 5.42 -4.60 -13.84
C LYS A 432 5.40 -6.11 -14.05
N LEU A 433 4.79 -6.82 -13.11
CA LEU A 433 4.47 -8.24 -13.24
C LEU A 433 3.01 -8.34 -13.66
N ALA A 434 2.70 -9.04 -14.75
CA ALA A 434 1.36 -9.17 -15.28
C ALA A 434 0.99 -10.63 -15.58
N ASP A 435 -0.31 -10.93 -15.41
CA ASP A 435 -0.94 -12.14 -15.93
C ASP A 435 -1.46 -11.84 -17.34
N GLN A 436 -0.86 -12.48 -18.34
CA GLN A 436 -1.25 -12.33 -19.73
C GLN A 436 -2.18 -13.48 -20.14
N PHE A 437 -3.37 -13.10 -20.62
CA PHE A 437 -4.41 -14.03 -21.01
C PHE A 437 -4.10 -14.70 -22.36
N PRO A 438 -4.65 -15.89 -22.62
CA PRO A 438 -4.65 -16.50 -23.94
C PRO A 438 -5.27 -15.54 -24.97
N GLN A 439 -4.71 -15.54 -26.18
CA GLN A 439 -5.16 -14.70 -27.28
C GLN A 439 -5.41 -15.56 -28.51
N ALA A 440 -6.47 -15.26 -29.25
CA ALA A 440 -6.73 -15.92 -30.53
C ALA A 440 -5.64 -15.58 -31.56
N ARG A 441 -5.28 -16.55 -32.40
CA ARG A 441 -4.23 -16.37 -33.40
C ARG A 441 -4.57 -15.28 -34.40
N GLU A 442 -5.84 -15.13 -34.73
CA GLU A 442 -6.37 -14.13 -35.65
C GLU A 442 -6.21 -12.72 -35.08
N GLU A 443 -6.48 -12.53 -33.79
CA GLU A 443 -6.27 -11.25 -33.11
C GLU A 443 -4.79 -10.88 -33.04
N ARG A 444 -3.94 -11.86 -32.73
CA ARG A 444 -2.49 -11.68 -32.72
C ARG A 444 -1.98 -11.29 -34.11
N SER A 445 -2.46 -11.98 -35.15
CA SER A 445 -2.10 -11.70 -36.55
C SER A 445 -2.61 -10.34 -37.04
N ALA A 446 -3.71 -9.85 -36.47
CA ALA A 446 -4.23 -8.50 -36.69
C ALA A 446 -3.44 -7.42 -35.93
N GLY A 447 -2.37 -7.78 -35.21
CA GLY A 447 -1.51 -6.85 -34.48
C GLY A 447 -2.06 -6.39 -33.12
N ARG A 448 -3.12 -7.03 -32.60
CA ARG A 448 -3.64 -6.71 -31.26
C ARG A 448 -2.69 -7.23 -30.19
N GLN A 449 -2.52 -6.44 -29.13
CA GLN A 449 -1.88 -6.92 -27.92
C GLN A 449 -2.81 -7.89 -27.17
N PRO A 450 -2.26 -8.90 -26.49
CA PRO A 450 -3.04 -9.76 -25.61
C PRO A 450 -3.55 -8.97 -24.41
N MET A 451 -4.74 -9.32 -23.93
CA MET A 451 -5.25 -8.80 -22.66
C MET A 451 -4.30 -9.24 -21.52
N ALA A 452 -4.09 -8.35 -20.56
CA ALA A 452 -3.30 -8.64 -19.37
C ALA A 452 -3.80 -7.85 -18.16
N VAL A 453 -3.56 -8.39 -16.97
CA VAL A 453 -3.84 -7.73 -15.69
C VAL A 453 -2.53 -7.58 -14.92
N ASN A 454 -2.28 -6.38 -14.39
CA ASN A 454 -1.13 -6.15 -13.52
C ASN A 454 -1.31 -6.90 -12.20
N VAL A 455 -0.36 -7.78 -11.89
CA VAL A 455 -0.28 -8.54 -10.65
C VAL A 455 0.48 -7.73 -9.60
N SER A 456 1.64 -7.17 -9.93
CA SER A 456 2.42 -6.36 -8.97
C SER A 456 3.37 -5.41 -9.68
N LYS A 457 3.98 -4.50 -8.91
CA LYS A 457 4.92 -3.48 -9.39
C LYS A 457 6.12 -3.33 -8.46
N GLY A 458 7.24 -2.92 -9.03
CA GLY A 458 8.49 -2.64 -8.34
C GLY A 458 9.21 -1.44 -8.94
N TRP A 459 10.04 -0.79 -8.12
CA TRP A 459 10.74 0.43 -8.50
C TRP A 459 12.14 0.47 -7.89
N LEU A 460 13.11 0.99 -8.63
CA LEU A 460 14.42 1.33 -8.09
C LEU A 460 15.11 2.38 -8.97
N ARG A 461 15.64 3.45 -8.36
CA ARG A 461 16.62 4.32 -8.98
C ARG A 461 18.02 3.75 -8.79
N ALA A 462 18.80 3.64 -9.86
CA ALA A 462 20.13 3.02 -9.85
C ALA A 462 21.09 3.70 -8.86
N SER A 463 21.03 5.02 -8.72
CA SER A 463 21.84 5.75 -7.74
C SER A 463 21.48 5.43 -6.28
N HIS A 464 20.25 4.98 -6.01
CA HIS A 464 19.78 4.59 -4.68
C HIS A 464 20.03 3.10 -4.34
N ARG A 465 20.89 2.40 -5.10
CA ARG A 465 21.18 0.96 -4.94
C ARG A 465 21.89 0.55 -3.64
N GLU A 466 22.20 1.49 -2.75
CA GLU A 466 22.84 1.18 -1.46
C GLU A 466 21.87 0.39 -0.57
N LYS A 467 22.26 -0.85 -0.23
CA LYS A 467 21.46 -1.75 0.60
C LYS A 467 21.91 -1.71 2.05
N ASP A 468 20.95 -1.79 2.96
CA ASP A 468 21.20 -2.19 4.34
C ASP A 468 21.34 -3.71 4.39
N ALA A 469 22.55 -4.20 4.67
CA ALA A 469 22.82 -5.63 4.71
C ALA A 469 22.14 -6.34 5.90
N ALA A 470 21.89 -5.65 7.01
CA ALA A 470 21.26 -6.23 8.20
C ALA A 470 19.75 -6.37 8.05
N ARG A 471 19.12 -5.48 7.26
CA ARG A 471 17.67 -5.50 7.01
C ARG A 471 17.27 -6.20 5.72
N SER A 472 18.19 -6.34 4.77
CA SER A 472 17.94 -7.08 3.54
C SER A 472 17.83 -8.58 3.83
N THR A 473 16.84 -9.22 3.21
CA THR A 473 16.68 -10.68 3.19
C THR A 473 16.73 -11.21 1.77
N ASP A 474 16.79 -12.53 1.60
CA ASP A 474 16.69 -13.16 0.27
C ASP A 474 15.37 -12.84 -0.44
N TRP A 475 14.33 -12.49 0.32
CA TRP A 475 12.97 -12.24 -0.15
C TRP A 475 12.62 -10.75 -0.26
N ARG A 476 13.34 -9.87 0.44
CA ARG A 476 13.11 -8.43 0.38
C ARG A 476 14.44 -7.68 0.53
N PRO A 477 14.93 -7.01 -0.52
CA PRO A 477 16.04 -6.08 -0.41
C PRO A 477 15.59 -4.84 0.36
N TYR A 478 16.46 -4.30 1.22
CA TYR A 478 16.21 -3.05 1.92
C TYR A 478 17.22 -2.00 1.48
N TYR A 479 16.74 -0.89 0.93
CA TYR A 479 17.56 0.22 0.45
C TYR A 479 17.57 1.38 1.45
N THR A 480 18.77 1.92 1.72
CA THR A 480 18.97 3.00 2.71
C THR A 480 18.36 4.32 2.24
N HIS A 481 18.44 4.59 0.93
CA HIS A 481 18.08 5.86 0.27
C HIS A 481 18.66 7.13 0.91
N GLY A 482 19.68 7.00 1.76
CA GLY A 482 20.30 8.12 2.48
C GLY A 482 21.50 8.72 1.75
N ASN A 483 22.15 7.96 0.87
CA ASN A 483 23.37 8.36 0.20
C ASN A 483 23.38 7.91 -1.27
N PRO A 484 22.60 8.55 -2.16
CA PRO A 484 22.57 8.19 -3.57
C PRO A 484 23.95 8.43 -4.22
N GLN A 485 24.44 7.43 -4.95
CA GLN A 485 25.75 7.46 -5.62
C GLN A 485 25.58 7.23 -7.12
N PRO A 486 26.16 8.05 -8.01
CA PRO A 486 26.04 7.82 -9.45
C PRO A 486 26.57 6.42 -9.85
N ILE A 487 26.07 5.91 -10.96
CA ILE A 487 26.64 4.74 -11.63
C ILE A 487 27.67 5.19 -12.66
N GLU A 488 28.66 4.35 -12.91
CA GLU A 488 29.64 4.57 -13.98
C GLU A 488 29.01 4.16 -15.33
N PRO A 489 28.94 5.05 -16.34
CA PRO A 489 28.41 4.70 -17.65
C PRO A 489 29.07 3.46 -18.25
N GLY A 490 28.26 2.53 -18.76
CA GLY A 490 28.69 1.26 -19.36
C GLY A 490 29.11 0.18 -18.36
N ARG A 491 29.24 0.49 -17.07
CA ARG A 491 29.56 -0.52 -16.04
C ARG A 491 28.32 -1.32 -15.68
N VAL A 492 28.50 -2.64 -15.60
CA VAL A 492 27.44 -3.56 -15.17
C VAL A 492 27.34 -3.57 -13.65
N TYR A 493 26.15 -3.34 -13.14
CA TYR A 493 25.79 -3.49 -11.73
C TYR A 493 24.69 -4.54 -11.57
N ARG A 494 24.62 -5.15 -10.39
CA ARG A 494 23.48 -5.97 -9.99
C ARG A 494 22.53 -5.11 -9.15
N TYR A 495 21.26 -5.10 -9.55
CA TYR A 495 20.16 -4.47 -8.86
C TYR A 495 19.19 -5.56 -8.36
N ASP A 496 18.87 -5.55 -7.07
CA ASP A 496 17.86 -6.44 -6.50
C ASP A 496 16.58 -5.63 -6.32
N ILE A 497 15.71 -5.56 -7.32
CA ILE A 497 14.53 -4.69 -7.31
C ILE A 497 13.40 -5.42 -6.56
N GLU A 498 12.89 -4.83 -5.48
CA GLU A 498 11.68 -5.32 -4.83
C GLU A 498 10.49 -5.11 -5.77
N VAL A 499 9.81 -6.21 -6.10
CA VAL A 499 8.48 -6.17 -6.70
C VAL A 499 7.53 -6.49 -5.56
N ASN A 500 6.54 -5.63 -5.31
CA ASN A 500 5.70 -5.74 -4.13
C ASN A 500 5.11 -7.16 -3.99
N PRO A 501 4.95 -7.69 -2.77
CA PRO A 501 4.43 -9.04 -2.57
C PRO A 501 3.06 -9.22 -3.24
N ALA A 502 2.77 -10.46 -3.67
CA ALA A 502 1.48 -10.80 -4.26
C ALA A 502 1.02 -12.19 -3.83
N SER A 503 -0.29 -12.40 -3.86
CA SER A 503 -0.93 -13.72 -3.81
C SER A 503 -1.86 -13.86 -5.02
N TYR A 504 -1.48 -14.70 -5.98
CA TYR A 504 -2.11 -14.75 -7.30
C TYR A 504 -2.02 -16.15 -7.92
N LEU A 505 -3.08 -16.58 -8.61
CA LEU A 505 -3.11 -17.81 -9.40
C LEU A 505 -3.04 -17.48 -10.90
N PHE A 506 -1.91 -17.78 -11.53
CA PHE A 506 -1.83 -17.79 -12.99
C PHE A 506 -2.47 -19.09 -13.50
N GLN A 507 -3.49 -18.96 -14.34
CA GLN A 507 -4.23 -20.13 -14.84
C GLN A 507 -3.44 -20.85 -15.94
N LYS A 508 -3.69 -22.15 -16.10
CA LYS A 508 -3.22 -22.92 -17.24
C LYS A 508 -3.55 -22.21 -18.56
N GLY A 509 -2.57 -22.15 -19.46
CA GLY A 509 -2.66 -21.46 -20.74
C GLY A 509 -2.37 -19.96 -20.68
N HIS A 510 -2.42 -19.33 -19.50
CA HIS A 510 -1.95 -17.97 -19.31
C HIS A 510 -0.42 -17.89 -19.35
N ARG A 511 0.13 -16.68 -19.34
CA ARG A 511 1.57 -16.44 -19.31
C ARG A 511 1.92 -15.45 -18.23
N ILE A 512 3.10 -15.63 -17.62
CA ILE A 512 3.69 -14.63 -16.74
C ILE A 512 4.46 -13.66 -17.62
N ARG A 513 4.12 -12.36 -17.56
CA ARG A 513 4.83 -11.30 -18.28
C ARG A 513 5.51 -10.35 -17.30
N LEU A 514 6.79 -10.11 -17.54
CA LEU A 514 7.58 -9.09 -16.87
C LEU A 514 7.80 -7.91 -17.82
N GLU A 515 7.53 -6.70 -17.36
CA GLU A 515 7.76 -5.46 -18.11
C GLU A 515 8.83 -4.64 -17.37
N ILE A 516 9.80 -4.08 -18.09
CA ILE A 516 10.86 -3.22 -17.53
C ILE A 516 11.03 -2.00 -18.43
N VAL A 517 11.02 -0.80 -17.83
CA VAL A 517 11.21 0.49 -18.52
C VAL A 517 11.66 1.56 -17.51
N ASN A 518 12.08 2.75 -17.95
CA ASN A 518 12.58 3.84 -17.11
C ASN A 518 11.55 4.95 -16.81
N GLY A 519 10.27 4.66 -16.94
CA GLY A 519 9.18 5.57 -16.61
C GLY A 519 7.85 4.83 -16.48
N ASP A 520 6.80 5.56 -16.08
CA ASP A 520 5.44 5.06 -16.05
C ASP A 520 4.48 5.98 -16.81
N SER A 521 3.16 5.83 -16.61
CA SER A 521 2.16 6.60 -17.33
C SER A 521 0.91 6.85 -16.50
N PRO A 522 0.34 8.07 -16.55
CA PRO A 522 -0.94 8.37 -15.88
C PRO A 522 -2.10 7.54 -16.43
N LEU A 523 -1.99 7.00 -17.66
CA LEU A 523 -3.00 6.07 -18.19
C LEU A 523 -2.99 4.70 -17.49
N THR A 524 -1.83 4.24 -17.03
CA THR A 524 -1.70 2.91 -16.40
C THR A 524 -1.54 2.96 -14.88
N ASP A 525 -1.19 4.13 -14.35
CA ASP A 525 -0.82 4.31 -12.95
C ASP A 525 -1.59 5.46 -12.27
N ALA A 526 -2.45 6.17 -13.01
CA ALA A 526 -3.30 7.26 -12.53
C ALA A 526 -2.51 8.34 -11.77
N ILE A 527 -2.85 8.59 -10.51
CA ILE A 527 -2.21 9.58 -9.63
C ILE A 527 -0.94 9.05 -8.93
N PHE A 528 -0.58 7.78 -9.16
CA PHE A 528 0.63 7.15 -8.58
C PHE A 528 1.82 7.18 -9.55
N THR A 529 1.82 8.16 -10.47
CA THR A 529 2.86 8.36 -11.47
C THR A 529 4.10 9.02 -10.91
N HIS A 530 5.19 8.89 -11.66
CA HIS A 530 6.49 9.42 -11.30
C HIS A 530 6.97 10.45 -12.30
N GLN A 531 7.64 11.49 -11.81
CA GLN A 531 8.14 12.56 -12.65
C GLN A 531 9.23 12.09 -13.61
N TYR A 532 9.04 12.35 -14.91
CA TYR A 532 10.03 12.07 -15.96
C TYR A 532 10.88 13.33 -16.22
N MET A 533 12.08 13.37 -15.66
CA MET A 533 12.95 14.55 -15.69
C MET A 533 13.83 14.61 -16.96
N TYR A 534 14.22 15.82 -17.36
CA TYR A 534 14.98 16.08 -18.60
C TYR A 534 16.31 15.33 -18.73
N TYR A 535 16.91 14.90 -17.62
CA TYR A 535 18.17 14.14 -17.60
C TYR A 535 17.98 12.63 -17.76
N LYS A 536 16.73 12.14 -17.77
CA LYS A 536 16.41 10.72 -18.03
C LYS A 536 16.45 10.46 -19.54
N VAL A 537 17.63 10.59 -20.13
CA VAL A 537 17.89 10.35 -21.55
C VAL A 537 19.13 9.48 -21.64
N GLY A 538 19.03 8.34 -22.33
CA GLY A 538 20.13 7.39 -22.38
C GLY A 538 19.76 6.08 -23.04
N GLU A 539 20.64 5.10 -22.90
CA GLU A 539 20.45 3.72 -23.30
C GLU A 539 20.78 2.81 -22.13
N ASP A 540 19.85 1.93 -21.78
CA ASP A 540 20.06 0.89 -20.77
C ASP A 540 20.24 -0.45 -21.45
N THR A 541 21.18 -1.24 -20.94
CA THR A 541 21.48 -2.61 -21.38
C THR A 541 21.30 -3.58 -20.23
N PHE A 542 20.41 -4.56 -20.40
CA PHE A 542 20.19 -5.64 -19.45
C PHE A 542 20.89 -6.90 -19.90
N HIS A 543 21.69 -7.48 -19.00
CA HIS A 543 22.48 -8.67 -19.22
C HIS A 543 21.74 -9.90 -18.68
N HIS A 544 21.75 -10.98 -19.43
CA HIS A 544 21.13 -12.27 -19.10
C HIS A 544 22.01 -13.45 -19.54
N SER A 545 23.34 -13.28 -19.48
CA SER A 545 24.32 -14.35 -19.67
C SER A 545 24.37 -15.30 -18.47
N LYS A 546 25.13 -16.39 -18.59
CA LYS A 546 25.49 -17.28 -17.48
C LYS A 546 26.16 -16.53 -16.31
N ASP A 547 27.04 -15.57 -16.60
CA ASP A 547 27.77 -14.78 -15.59
C ASP A 547 26.95 -13.61 -15.03
N CYS A 548 25.96 -13.14 -15.79
CA CYS A 548 25.03 -12.09 -15.40
C CYS A 548 23.58 -12.58 -15.54
N PRO A 549 23.15 -13.57 -14.74
CA PRO A 549 21.88 -14.26 -14.98
C PRO A 549 20.71 -13.49 -14.38
N SER A 550 20.27 -12.43 -15.07
CA SER A 550 19.07 -11.68 -14.66
C SER A 550 17.85 -12.59 -14.56
N ARG A 551 17.11 -12.48 -13.46
CA ARG A 551 16.01 -13.38 -13.13
C ARG A 551 14.96 -12.74 -12.22
N LEU A 552 13.71 -13.09 -12.46
CA LEU A 552 12.59 -12.86 -11.56
C LEU A 552 12.47 -14.04 -10.59
N ILE A 553 12.44 -13.77 -9.29
CA ILE A 553 12.30 -14.78 -8.25
C ILE A 553 10.86 -14.73 -7.73
N LEU A 554 10.12 -15.82 -7.97
CA LEU A 554 8.71 -15.95 -7.60
C LEU A 554 8.53 -16.92 -6.42
N PRO A 555 7.65 -16.62 -5.45
CA PRO A 555 7.32 -17.48 -4.32
C PRO A 555 6.24 -18.51 -4.73
N VAL A 556 6.64 -19.54 -5.47
CA VAL A 556 5.71 -20.54 -6.02
C VAL A 556 5.18 -21.44 -4.91
N VAL A 557 3.87 -21.50 -4.75
CA VAL A 557 3.22 -22.41 -3.80
C VAL A 557 3.06 -23.78 -4.45
N PRO A 558 3.61 -24.87 -3.88
CA PRO A 558 3.42 -26.21 -4.40
C PRO A 558 1.94 -26.59 -4.43
N LYS A 559 1.50 -27.29 -5.48
CA LYS A 559 0.16 -27.90 -5.52
C LYS A 559 0.01 -28.82 -4.30
N ALA A 560 -1.13 -28.75 -3.63
CA ALA A 560 -1.49 -29.74 -2.61
C ALA A 560 -1.48 -31.13 -3.27
N LYS A 561 -0.78 -32.08 -2.64
CA LYS A 561 -0.70 -33.46 -3.13
C LYS A 561 -2.02 -34.19 -3.05
#